data_AF-A0A8K0JHK9-F1
#
_entry.id   AF-A0A8K0JHK9-F1
#
_cell.length_a   1.000
_cell.length_b   1.000
_cell.length_c   1.000
_cell.angle_alpha   90.00
_cell.angle_beta   90.00
_cell.angle_gamma   90.00
#
_symmetry.space_group_name_H-M   'P 1'
#
loop_
_entity.id
_entity.type
_entity.pdbx_description
1 polymer ?
#
loop_
_entity_poly.entity_id
_entity_poly.type
_entity_poly.pdbx_seq_one_letter_code
_entity_poly.pdbx_strand_id
1 'polypeptide(L)'
;MSAEEHVQKASAHDSAGAVDPKTGNTLSHHDASGETAFEHGKEGAHNRIDGKDERSFANNIQDAKRIEKEEEAAQAAKDAIKPTDIAKSHGNEPSRGAKIDEQIEKEEEEELRRKGKI
;
A
#
# COMPACT_ATOMS: atom_id res chain seq x y z
N MET A 1 -8.18 -16.03 60.31
CA MET A 1 -8.39 -15.07 59.21
C MET A 1 -7.30 -15.36 58.19
N SER A 2 -7.64 -16.17 57.19
CA SER A 2 -6.71 -16.70 56.18
C SER A 2 -6.63 -15.70 55.05
N ALA A 3 -5.44 -15.15 54.79
CA ALA A 3 -5.22 -14.17 53.75
C ALA A 3 -5.24 -14.85 52.39
N GLU A 4 -6.11 -14.35 51.50
CA GLU A 4 -6.30 -14.78 50.12
C GLU A 4 -5.02 -14.55 49.31
N GLU A 5 -4.39 -15.64 48.88
CA GLU A 5 -3.30 -15.61 47.91
C GLU A 5 -3.90 -15.61 46.50
N HIS A 6 -4.25 -14.43 45.99
CA HIS A 6 -4.59 -14.24 44.58
C HIS A 6 -3.32 -14.15 43.73
N VAL A 7 -2.82 -15.31 43.32
CA VAL A 7 -1.79 -15.42 42.27
C VAL A 7 -2.45 -15.07 40.93
N GLN A 8 -2.17 -13.87 40.44
CA GLN A 8 -2.51 -13.41 39.10
C GLN A 8 -1.84 -14.32 38.07
N LYS A 9 -2.62 -15.23 37.47
CA LYS A 9 -2.18 -16.07 36.35
C LYS A 9 -2.06 -15.17 35.12
N ALA A 10 -0.83 -14.74 34.80
CA ALA A 10 -0.53 -14.08 33.55
C ALA A 10 -0.97 -15.00 32.39
N SER A 11 -1.94 -14.55 31.59
CA SER A 11 -2.31 -15.24 30.36
C SER A 11 -1.15 -15.12 29.38
N ALA A 12 -0.36 -16.19 29.26
CA ALA A 12 0.54 -16.35 28.12
C ALA A 12 -0.34 -16.33 26.86
N HIS A 13 -0.28 -15.23 26.11
CA HIS A 13 -0.77 -15.24 24.74
C HIS A 13 0.26 -16.03 23.93
N ASP A 14 0.00 -17.33 23.76
CA ASP A 14 0.77 -18.15 22.84
C ASP A 14 0.56 -17.58 21.43
N SER A 15 1.67 -17.22 20.76
CA SER A 15 1.69 -16.65 19.40
C SER A 15 1.19 -17.60 18.31
N ALA A 16 0.63 -18.75 18.70
CA ALA A 16 -0.07 -19.65 17.81
C ALA A 16 -1.38 -18.97 17.42
N GLY A 17 -1.37 -18.31 16.27
CA GLY A 17 -2.57 -17.72 15.66
C GLY A 17 -3.72 -18.73 15.56
N ALA A 18 -4.92 -18.24 15.24
CA ALA A 18 -6.13 -19.04 15.18
C ALA A 18 -5.92 -20.36 14.39
N VAL A 19 -6.19 -21.48 15.05
CA VAL A 19 -6.18 -22.83 14.44
C VAL A 19 -7.55 -23.08 13.81
N ASP A 20 -7.58 -23.50 12.54
CA ASP A 20 -8.83 -23.88 11.89
C ASP A 20 -9.37 -25.17 12.56
N PRO A 21 -10.62 -25.17 13.07
CA PRO A 21 -11.19 -26.32 13.78
C PRO A 21 -11.38 -27.57 12.91
N LYS A 22 -11.35 -27.46 11.58
CA LYS A 22 -11.48 -28.63 10.68
C LYS A 22 -10.15 -29.29 10.35
N THR A 23 -9.09 -28.52 10.17
CA THR A 23 -7.78 -29.01 9.71
C THR A 23 -6.75 -29.07 10.84
N GLY A 24 -7.00 -28.42 11.98
CA GLY A 24 -6.10 -28.44 13.14
C GLY A 24 -4.73 -27.81 12.87
N ASN A 25 -4.55 -27.15 11.71
CA ASN A 25 -3.29 -26.57 11.29
C ASN A 25 -3.29 -25.06 11.57
N THR A 26 -2.12 -24.54 11.95
CA THR A 26 -1.92 -23.10 12.09
C THR A 26 -1.79 -22.48 10.71
N LEU A 27 -2.40 -21.30 10.54
CA LEU A 27 -2.54 -20.49 9.31
C LEU A 27 -1.21 -20.00 8.67
N SER A 28 -0.13 -20.78 8.76
CA SER A 28 1.21 -20.44 8.24
C SER A 28 1.71 -21.42 7.17
N HIS A 29 0.83 -22.15 6.51
CA HIS A 29 1.18 -22.95 5.34
C HIS A 29 0.40 -22.42 4.15
N HIS A 30 1.02 -21.46 3.46
CA HIS A 30 0.63 -21.11 2.10
C HIS A 30 0.79 -22.40 1.28
N ASP A 31 -0.31 -22.98 0.80
CA ASP A 31 -0.20 -24.05 -0.18
C ASP A 31 0.43 -23.45 -1.45
N ALA A 32 1.35 -24.18 -2.08
CA ALA A 32 1.90 -23.75 -3.36
C ALA A 32 0.87 -23.91 -4.50
N SER A 33 -0.22 -24.63 -4.22
CA SER A 33 -1.31 -24.99 -5.13
C SER A 33 -2.47 -23.99 -5.16
N GLY A 34 -2.58 -23.06 -4.21
CA GLY A 34 -3.61 -22.02 -4.16
C GLY A 34 -5.06 -22.50 -3.97
N GLU A 35 -5.30 -23.79 -3.71
CA GLU A 35 -6.65 -24.37 -3.72
C GLU A 35 -7.32 -24.34 -2.35
N THR A 36 -6.56 -24.17 -1.26
CA THR A 36 -7.11 -24.12 0.11
C THR A 36 -6.85 -22.78 0.83
N ALA A 37 -6.37 -21.78 0.10
CA ALA A 37 -6.37 -20.38 0.54
C ALA A 37 -7.75 -19.75 0.24
N PHE A 38 -8.20 -18.83 1.10
CA PHE A 38 -9.43 -18.04 0.92
C PHE A 38 -9.74 -17.76 -0.56
N GLU A 39 -10.99 -18.01 -1.00
CA GLU A 39 -11.40 -17.91 -2.40
C GLU A 39 -10.72 -16.73 -3.11
N HIS A 40 -9.74 -17.04 -3.96
CA HIS A 40 -9.00 -16.02 -4.67
C HIS A 40 -9.97 -15.27 -5.59
N GLY A 41 -9.88 -13.94 -5.62
CA GLY A 41 -10.67 -13.13 -6.53
C GLY A 41 -10.41 -13.57 -7.97
N LYS A 42 -11.47 -13.83 -8.73
CA LYS A 42 -11.33 -14.25 -10.13
C LYS A 42 -10.53 -13.23 -10.93
N GLU A 43 -9.65 -13.70 -11.82
CA GLU A 43 -8.92 -12.84 -12.76
C GLU A 43 -9.88 -11.92 -13.52
N GLY A 44 -9.59 -10.62 -13.53
CA GLY A 44 -10.41 -9.62 -14.21
C GLY A 44 -11.67 -9.17 -13.44
N ALA A 45 -11.88 -9.60 -12.19
CA ALA A 45 -13.01 -9.14 -11.36
C ALA A 45 -13.04 -7.62 -11.12
N HIS A 46 -11.92 -6.92 -11.31
CA HIS A 46 -11.81 -5.47 -11.21
C HIS A 46 -11.87 -4.75 -12.56
N ASN A 47 -12.16 -5.46 -13.66
CA ASN A 47 -12.25 -4.83 -14.97
C ASN A 47 -13.48 -3.92 -15.05
N ARG A 48 -13.24 -2.62 -15.26
CA ARG A 48 -14.30 -1.61 -15.38
C ARG A 48 -15.08 -1.73 -16.70
N ILE A 49 -14.54 -2.43 -17.69
CA ILE A 49 -15.13 -2.72 -18.99
C ILE A 49 -15.54 -4.20 -19.04
N ASP A 50 -16.13 -4.70 -17.95
CA ASP A 50 -16.71 -6.05 -17.95
C ASP A 50 -17.95 -6.06 -18.85
N GLY A 51 -17.98 -6.99 -19.81
CA GLY A 51 -19.15 -7.19 -20.68
C GLY A 51 -20.37 -7.77 -19.94
N LYS A 52 -20.18 -8.28 -18.72
CA LYS A 52 -21.25 -8.74 -17.83
C LYS A 52 -21.82 -7.63 -16.93
N ASP A 53 -21.26 -6.43 -17.00
CA ASP A 53 -21.78 -5.28 -16.28
C ASP A 53 -23.11 -4.82 -16.88
N GLU A 54 -24.10 -4.54 -16.03
CA GLU A 54 -25.42 -4.03 -16.43
C GLU A 54 -25.37 -2.55 -16.86
N ARG A 55 -24.28 -1.84 -16.55
CA ARG A 55 -24.04 -0.48 -17.03
C ARG A 55 -23.88 -0.46 -18.56
N SER A 56 -24.42 0.57 -19.20
CA SER A 56 -24.27 0.72 -20.66
C SER A 56 -22.80 0.87 -21.06
N PHE A 57 -22.44 0.36 -22.25
CA PHE A 57 -21.06 0.42 -22.76
C PHE A 57 -20.51 1.85 -22.81
N ALA A 58 -21.36 2.83 -23.17
CA ALA A 58 -20.98 4.23 -23.16
C ALA A 58 -20.63 4.74 -21.75
N ASN A 59 -21.39 4.35 -20.74
CA ASN A 59 -21.14 4.73 -19.35
C ASN A 59 -19.86 4.06 -18.82
N ASN A 60 -19.60 2.81 -19.18
CA ASN A 60 -18.37 2.10 -18.77
C ASN A 60 -17.12 2.75 -19.35
N ILE A 61 -17.15 3.15 -20.61
CA ILE A 61 -16.04 3.89 -21.24
C ILE A 61 -15.83 5.25 -20.57
N GLN A 62 -16.90 5.99 -20.30
CA GLN A 62 -16.81 7.29 -19.67
C GLN A 62 -16.19 7.19 -18.26
N ASP A 63 -16.62 6.20 -17.49
CA ASP A 63 -16.11 5.97 -16.14
C ASP A 63 -14.65 5.47 -16.14
N ALA A 64 -14.27 4.61 -17.09
CA ALA A 64 -12.88 4.19 -17.28
C ALA A 64 -11.97 5.41 -17.59
N LYS A 65 -12.37 6.25 -18.55
CA LYS A 65 -11.61 7.47 -18.92
C LYS A 65 -11.49 8.47 -17.78
N ARG A 66 -12.52 8.60 -16.94
CA ARG A 66 -12.48 9.48 -15.77
C ARG A 66 -11.43 9.01 -14.78
N ILE A 67 -11.41 7.71 -14.49
CA ILE A 67 -10.46 7.11 -13.55
C ILE A 67 -9.04 7.19 -14.09
N GLU A 68 -8.82 6.88 -15.37
CA GLU A 68 -7.51 6.98 -16.02
C GLU A 68 -6.92 8.40 -15.86
N LYS A 69 -7.73 9.44 -16.08
CA LYS A 69 -7.31 10.83 -15.84
C LYS A 69 -7.03 11.15 -14.37
N GLU A 70 -7.84 10.63 -13.46
CA GLU A 70 -7.63 10.81 -12.02
C GLU A 70 -6.36 10.09 -11.55
N GLU A 71 -6.07 8.91 -12.10
CA GLU A 71 -4.86 8.13 -11.82
C GLU A 71 -3.62 8.82 -12.40
N GLU A 72 -3.68 9.32 -13.64
CA GLU A 72 -2.63 10.14 -14.23
C GLU A 72 -2.36 11.40 -13.41
N ALA A 73 -3.40 12.12 -13.00
CA ALA A 73 -3.27 13.30 -12.15
C ALA A 73 -2.70 12.96 -10.77
N ALA A 74 -3.15 11.85 -10.17
CA ALA A 74 -2.63 11.37 -8.89
C ALA A 74 -1.17 10.92 -9.00
N GLN A 75 -0.79 10.30 -10.12
CA GLN A 75 0.58 9.88 -10.36
C GLN A 75 1.50 11.08 -10.59
N ALA A 76 1.08 12.04 -11.42
CA ALA A 76 1.80 13.30 -11.60
C ALA A 76 1.95 14.07 -10.28
N ALA A 77 0.91 14.05 -9.42
CA ALA A 77 0.98 14.63 -8.09
C ALA A 77 1.98 13.90 -7.18
N LYS A 78 2.06 12.56 -7.25
CA LYS A 78 3.07 11.78 -6.50
C LYS A 78 4.49 12.06 -7.00
N ASP A 79 4.67 12.14 -8.31
CA ASP A 79 5.97 12.39 -8.94
C ASP A 79 6.48 13.81 -8.64
N ALA A 80 5.58 14.77 -8.39
CA ALA A 80 5.93 16.13 -8.00
C ALA A 80 6.34 16.27 -6.52
N ILE A 81 6.13 15.25 -5.68
CA ILE A 81 6.50 15.30 -4.26
C ILE A 81 8.01 15.05 -4.13
N LYS A 82 8.73 15.96 -3.50
CA LYS A 82 10.17 15.77 -3.28
C LYS A 82 10.42 14.67 -2.27
N PRO A 83 11.55 13.94 -2.36
CA PRO A 83 11.90 12.89 -1.40
C PRO A 83 11.94 13.37 0.06
N THR A 84 12.22 14.65 0.29
CA THR A 84 12.29 15.23 1.64
C THR A 84 10.93 15.66 2.20
N ASP A 85 9.92 15.83 1.35
CA ASP A 85 8.62 16.38 1.74
C ASP A 85 7.79 15.38 2.53
N ILE A 86 7.90 14.08 2.22
CA ILE A 86 7.23 13.02 2.99
C ILE A 86 7.74 13.02 4.43
N ALA A 87 9.06 13.04 4.64
CA ALA A 87 9.65 13.07 5.98
C ALA A 87 9.20 14.31 6.77
N LYS A 88 9.25 15.50 6.13
CA LYS A 88 8.77 16.75 6.73
C LYS A 88 7.28 16.69 7.10
N SER A 89 6.44 16.12 6.23
CA SER A 89 4.99 15.99 6.46
C SER A 89 4.66 15.12 7.67
N HIS A 90 5.48 14.10 7.93
CA HIS A 90 5.36 13.23 9.09
C HIS A 90 6.06 13.77 10.35
N GLY A 91 6.61 14.98 10.31
CA GLY A 91 7.33 15.60 11.43
C GLY A 91 8.72 15.00 11.71
N ASN A 92 9.24 14.22 10.77
CA ASN A 92 10.54 13.57 10.88
C ASN A 92 11.62 14.37 10.14
N GLU A 93 12.86 14.22 10.59
CA GLU A 93 14.00 14.77 9.85
C GLU A 93 14.25 13.93 8.57
N PRO A 94 14.37 14.54 7.38
CA PRO A 94 14.68 13.81 6.17
C PRO A 94 16.04 13.12 6.28
N SER A 95 16.16 11.94 5.65
CA SER A 95 17.39 11.15 5.67
C SER A 95 18.55 11.94 5.04
N ARG A 96 19.79 11.59 5.42
CA ARG A 96 20.99 12.22 4.86
C ARG A 96 21.05 12.09 3.34
N GLY A 97 20.61 10.95 2.79
CA GLY A 97 20.52 10.73 1.33
C GLY A 97 19.52 11.70 0.69
N ALA A 98 18.28 11.73 1.18
CA ALA A 98 17.24 12.59 0.61
C ALA A 98 17.61 14.09 0.64
N LYS A 99 18.36 14.54 1.65
CA LYS A 99 18.90 15.92 1.70
C LYS A 99 19.96 16.18 0.63
N ILE A 100 20.83 15.21 0.36
CA ILE A 100 21.88 15.32 -0.66
C ILE A 100 21.24 15.30 -2.05
N ASP A 101 20.27 14.41 -2.28
CA ASP A 101 19.54 14.34 -3.54
C ASP A 101 18.83 15.67 -3.84
N GLU A 102 18.15 16.29 -2.85
CA GLU A 102 17.53 17.61 -3.01
C GLU A 102 18.55 18.74 -3.29
N GLN A 103 19.78 18.63 -2.78
CA GLN A 103 20.85 19.60 -3.06
C GLN A 103 21.36 19.45 -4.49
N ILE A 104 21.63 18.22 -4.94
CA ILE A 104 22.12 17.93 -6.29
C ILE A 104 21.08 18.38 -7.33
N GLU A 105 19.80 18.06 -7.12
CA GLU A 105 18.72 18.48 -8.03
C GLU A 105 18.68 20.01 -8.22
N LYS A 106 18.85 20.78 -7.13
CA LYS A 106 18.87 22.25 -7.20
C LYS A 106 20.10 22.78 -7.92
N GLU A 107 21.28 22.22 -7.63
CA GLU A 107 22.53 22.61 -8.29
C GLU A 107 22.48 22.31 -9.79
N GLU A 108 21.96 21.15 -10.17
CA GLU A 108 21.77 20.76 -11.57
C GLU A 108 20.76 21.67 -12.29
N GLU A 109 19.65 22.01 -11.66
CA GLU A 109 18.64 22.93 -12.22
C GLU A 109 19.23 24.34 -12.44
N GLU A 110 20.00 24.86 -11.48
CA GLU A 110 20.71 26.14 -11.63
C GLU A 110 21.76 26.10 -12.74
N GLU A 111 22.50 25.00 -12.86
CA GLU A 111 23.44 24.81 -13.95
C GLU A 111 22.76 24.73 -15.32
N LEU A 112 21.64 24.01 -15.43
CA LEU A 112 20.86 23.91 -16.67
C LEU A 112 20.31 25.27 -17.08
N ARG A 113 19.80 26.06 -16.12
CA ARG A 113 19.36 27.44 -16.35
C ARG A 113 20.52 28.33 -16.81
N ARG A 114 21.70 28.18 -16.19
CA ARG A 114 22.92 28.93 -16.58
C ARG A 114 23.41 28.52 -17.97
N LYS A 115 23.26 27.25 -18.34
CA LYS A 115 23.63 26.70 -19.66
C LYS A 115 22.57 26.95 -20.75
N GLY A 116 21.44 27.59 -20.41
CA GLY A 116 20.36 27.90 -21.36
C GLY A 116 19.70 26.67 -21.98
N LYS A 117 19.72 25.54 -21.26
CA LYS A 117 19.16 24.26 -21.73
C LYS A 117 17.70 24.05 -21.28
N ILE A 118 17.16 25.01 -20.53
CA ILE A 118 15.78 25.15 -20.05
C ILE A 118 15.38 26.61 -20.23
#